data_AF-F0RV89-F1
#
_entry.id   AF-F0RV89-F1
#
_cell.length_a   1.000
_cell.length_b   1.000
_cell.length_c   1.000
_cell.angle_alpha   90.00
_cell.angle_beta   90.00
_cell.angle_gamma   90.00
#
_symmetry.space_group_name_H-M   'P 1'
#
loop_
_entity.id
_entity.type
_entity.pdbx_description
1 polymer ?
#
loop_
_entity_poly.entity_id
_entity_poly.type
_entity_poly.pdbx_seq_one_letter_code
_entity_poly.pdbx_strand_id
1 'polypeptide(L)'
;MFHTMFWNTGRLAGPCFGYGWSGGMPWVMGLASLALVAALVLSIIAIVRTSKGKKKDNSSEALTIIGQRYAKGELTKEEYEAIKKDLL
;
A
#
# COMPACT_ATOMS: atom_id res chain seq x y z
N MET A 1 56.62 -7.80 0.42
CA MET A 1 56.05 -6.57 1.04
C MET A 1 54.58 -6.32 0.74
N PHE A 2 53.88 -7.15 -0.06
CA PHE A 2 52.44 -6.96 -0.37
C PHE A 2 51.45 -7.74 0.51
N HIS A 3 51.92 -8.71 1.30
CA HIS A 3 51.04 -9.59 2.08
C HIS A 3 50.57 -8.96 3.40
N THR A 4 51.33 -8.01 3.96
CA THR A 4 50.99 -7.32 5.22
C THR A 4 50.00 -6.17 5.03
N MET A 5 49.83 -5.67 3.80
CA MET A 5 48.83 -4.65 3.50
C MET A 5 47.41 -5.21 3.54
N PHE A 6 47.17 -6.41 2.97
CA PHE A 6 45.85 -7.04 2.99
C PHE A 6 45.33 -7.29 4.43
N TRP A 7 46.22 -7.69 5.33
CA TRP A 7 45.89 -7.94 6.74
C TRP A 7 45.70 -6.66 7.58
N ASN A 8 46.23 -5.52 7.12
CA ASN A 8 46.12 -4.22 7.79
C ASN A 8 44.92 -3.41 7.29
N THR A 9 44.58 -3.50 6.00
CA THR A 9 43.38 -2.85 5.43
C THR A 9 42.08 -3.38 6.05
N GLY A 10 42.03 -4.64 6.50
CA GLY A 10 40.91 -5.19 7.27
C GLY A 10 40.82 -4.70 8.72
N ARG A 11 41.87 -4.07 9.27
CA ARG A 11 41.87 -3.43 10.59
C ARG A 11 41.55 -1.93 10.54
N LEU A 12 41.74 -1.28 9.39
CA LEU A 12 41.36 0.10 9.13
C LEU A 12 39.93 0.22 8.56
N ALA A 13 39.43 -0.83 7.90
CA ALA A 13 38.00 -1.11 7.81
C ALA A 13 37.52 -1.64 9.17
N GLY A 14 37.70 -0.83 10.22
CA GLY A 14 37.07 -1.04 11.50
C GLY A 14 35.56 -1.21 11.32
N PRO A 15 34.85 -1.72 12.34
CA PRO A 15 33.42 -2.00 12.29
C PRO A 15 32.60 -0.70 12.16
N CYS A 16 32.67 -0.05 11.00
CA CYS A 16 31.72 0.98 10.57
C CYS A 16 30.34 0.34 10.26
N PHE A 17 30.27 -0.99 10.30
CA PHE A 17 29.05 -1.78 10.40
C PHE A 17 28.70 -2.17 11.85
N GLY A 18 29.46 -1.69 12.82
CA GLY A 18 29.17 -1.85 14.23
C GLY A 18 28.51 -0.59 14.76
N TYR A 19 27.27 -0.76 15.24
CA TYR A 19 26.79 0.01 16.38
C TYR A 19 26.41 1.48 16.08
N GLY A 20 25.27 1.64 15.40
CA GLY A 20 24.32 2.75 15.70
C GLY A 20 23.76 2.64 17.13
N TRP A 21 24.65 2.60 18.13
CA TRP A 21 24.39 2.17 19.51
C TRP A 21 25.05 3.10 20.56
N SER A 22 25.77 4.14 20.15
CA SER A 22 26.42 5.03 21.11
C SER A 22 25.57 6.27 21.41
N GLY A 23 24.49 6.11 22.20
CA GLY A 23 24.03 7.27 22.99
C GLY A 23 22.54 7.49 23.24
N GLY A 24 21.63 6.55 23.01
CA GLY A 24 20.21 6.80 23.32
C GLY A 24 19.43 5.52 23.58
N MET A 25 19.06 5.32 24.85
CA MET A 25 18.11 4.31 25.37
C MET A 25 17.72 3.17 24.41
N PRO A 26 18.22 1.93 24.61
CA PRO A 26 17.97 0.79 23.71
C PRO A 26 16.47 0.44 23.51
N TRP A 27 15.59 1.00 24.34
CA TRP A 27 14.15 0.78 24.33
C TRP A 27 13.47 1.61 23.23
N VAL A 28 14.01 2.80 22.94
CA VAL A 28 13.49 3.70 21.90
C VAL A 28 13.75 3.11 20.52
N MET A 29 14.93 2.51 20.31
CA MET A 29 15.28 1.85 19.04
C MET A 29 14.46 0.58 18.81
N GLY A 30 14.20 -0.21 19.86
CA GLY A 30 13.30 -1.37 19.78
C GLY A 30 11.85 -0.98 19.48
N LEU A 31 11.37 0.13 20.06
CA LEU A 31 10.04 0.64 19.77
C LEU A 31 9.94 1.23 18.36
N ALA A 32 11.00 1.89 17.89
CA ALA A 32 11.07 2.45 16.54
C ALA A 32 11.06 1.35 15.46
N SER A 33 11.78 0.24 15.67
CA SER A 33 11.76 -0.89 14.73
C SER A 33 10.39 -1.58 14.72
N LEU A 34 9.76 -1.76 15.87
CA LEU A 34 8.38 -2.28 15.97
C LEU A 34 7.38 -1.35 15.27
N ALA A 35 7.50 -0.03 15.47
CA ALA A 35 6.67 0.97 14.82
C ALA A 35 6.84 0.97 13.30
N LEU A 36 8.07 0.75 12.80
CA LEU A 36 8.35 0.67 11.38
C LEU A 36 7.70 -0.57 10.73
N VAL A 37 7.76 -1.73 11.39
CA VAL A 37 7.07 -2.95 10.95
C VAL A 37 5.54 -2.76 10.99
N ALA A 38 5.02 -2.18 12.08
CA ALA A 38 3.59 -1.90 12.21
C ALA A 38 3.11 -0.91 11.13
N ALA A 39 3.88 0.13 10.84
CA ALA A 39 3.58 1.10 9.79
C ALA A 39 3.55 0.45 8.40
N LEU A 40 4.48 -0.47 8.10
CA LEU A 40 4.47 -1.24 6.87
C LEU A 40 3.19 -2.07 6.72
N VAL A 41 2.82 -2.81 7.76
CA VAL A 41 1.61 -3.64 7.76
C VAL A 41 0.34 -2.78 7.62
N LEU A 42 0.25 -1.69 8.39
CA LEU A 42 -0.88 -0.75 8.31
C LEU A 42 -0.96 -0.07 6.94
N SER A 43 0.18 0.25 6.32
CA SER A 43 0.24 0.82 4.97
C SER A 43 -0.34 -0.14 3.92
N ILE A 44 0.05 -1.42 3.97
CA ILE A 44 -0.50 -2.45 3.07
C ILE A 44 -2.00 -2.63 3.30
N ILE A 45 -2.43 -2.72 4.56
CA ILE A 45 -3.85 -2.85 4.90
C ILE A 45 -4.62 -1.61 4.43
N ALA A 46 -4.10 -0.39 4.61
CA ALA A 46 -4.74 0.84 4.18
C ALA A 46 -4.86 0.92 2.65
N ILE A 47 -3.84 0.48 1.91
CA ILE A 47 -3.86 0.42 0.44
C ILE A 47 -4.90 -0.60 -0.05
N VAL A 48 -4.94 -1.79 0.55
CA VAL A 48 -5.93 -2.83 0.20
C VAL A 48 -7.34 -2.39 0.60
N ARG A 49 -7.48 -1.77 1.78
CA ARG A 49 -8.76 -1.29 2.32
C ARG A 49 -9.26 -0.04 1.63
N THR A 50 -8.40 0.82 1.09
CA THR A 50 -8.84 1.93 0.21
C THR A 50 -9.18 1.41 -1.19
N SER A 51 -8.50 0.38 -1.67
CA SER A 51 -8.82 -0.27 -2.95
C SER A 51 -10.14 -1.05 -2.89
N LYS A 52 -10.45 -1.73 -1.78
CA LYS A 52 -11.78 -2.33 -1.50
C LYS A 52 -12.81 -1.33 -0.97
N GLY A 53 -12.36 -0.25 -0.33
CA GLY A 53 -13.17 0.81 0.26
C GLY A 53 -13.63 1.85 -0.76
N LYS A 54 -13.01 1.87 -1.94
CA LYS A 54 -13.72 2.16 -3.18
C LYS A 54 -14.70 1.00 -3.44
N LYS A 55 -15.76 0.93 -2.63
CA LYS A 55 -17.08 0.74 -3.22
C LYS A 55 -17.22 1.88 -4.21
N LYS A 56 -16.68 1.67 -5.41
CA LYS A 56 -17.15 2.27 -6.64
C LYS A 56 -18.65 2.30 -6.48
N ASP A 57 -19.22 3.50 -6.46
CA ASP A 57 -20.65 3.71 -6.31
C ASP A 57 -21.36 2.62 -7.08
N ASN A 58 -21.96 1.64 -6.38
CA ASN A 58 -22.69 0.58 -7.04
C ASN A 58 -23.79 1.21 -7.91
N SER A 59 -24.27 2.40 -7.50
CA SER A 59 -25.09 3.28 -8.32
C SER A 59 -24.38 3.70 -9.62
N SER A 60 -23.17 4.26 -9.61
CA SER A 60 -22.46 4.63 -10.85
C SER A 60 -22.18 3.44 -11.77
N GLU A 61 -21.81 2.29 -11.21
CA GLU A 61 -21.52 1.10 -12.02
C GLU A 61 -22.81 0.47 -12.58
N ALA A 62 -23.87 0.38 -11.78
CA ALA A 62 -25.18 -0.07 -12.21
C ALA A 62 -25.78 0.87 -13.28
N LEU A 63 -25.67 2.19 -13.11
CA LEU A 63 -26.07 3.19 -14.10
C LEU A 63 -25.33 3.03 -15.44
N THR A 64 -24.02 2.72 -15.40
CA THR A 64 -23.28 2.41 -16.64
C THR A 64 -23.70 1.09 -17.28
N ILE A 65 -24.03 0.06 -16.50
CA ILE A 65 -24.47 -1.24 -17.02
C ILE A 65 -25.83 -1.12 -17.70
N ILE A 66 -26.79 -0.40 -17.12
CA ILE A 66 -28.12 -0.21 -17.73
C ILE A 66 -28.05 0.64 -19.02
N GLY A 67 -27.17 1.64 -19.06
CA GLY A 67 -26.97 2.48 -20.25
C GLY A 67 -26.41 1.68 -21.43
N GLN A 68 -25.49 0.75 -21.17
CA GLN A 68 -24.97 -0.14 -22.22
C GLN A 68 -26.04 -1.07 -22.79
N ARG A 69 -26.96 -1.59 -21.96
CA ARG A 69 -28.07 -2.46 -22.42
C ARG A 69 -29.12 -1.70 -23.20
N TYR A 70 -29.41 -0.46 -22.81
CA TYR A 70 -30.26 0.44 -23.57
C TYR A 70 -29.67 0.75 -24.96
N ALA A 71 -28.36 1.03 -25.04
CA ALA A 71 -27.69 1.29 -26.32
C ALA A 71 -27.66 0.05 -27.25
N LYS A 72 -27.66 -1.16 -26.69
CA LYS A 72 -27.82 -2.41 -27.44
C LYS A 72 -29.26 -2.66 -27.91
N GLY A 73 -30.23 -1.87 -27.45
CA GLY A 73 -31.66 -2.07 -27.73
C GLY A 73 -32.27 -3.27 -27.00
N GLU A 74 -31.55 -3.86 -26.05
CA GLU A 74 -32.02 -4.98 -25.21
C GLU A 74 -32.96 -4.52 -24.09
N LEU A 75 -33.03 -3.21 -23.85
CA LEU A 75 -33.81 -2.60 -22.78
C LEU A 75 -34.70 -1.50 -23.35
N THR A 76 -35.98 -1.50 -22.98
CA THR A 76 -36.91 -0.45 -23.39
C THR A 76 -36.69 0.85 -22.60
N LYS A 77 -37.15 1.98 -23.14
CA LYS A 77 -36.98 3.30 -22.50
C LYS A 77 -37.68 3.36 -21.13
N GLU A 78 -38.79 2.65 -20.99
CA GLU A 78 -39.59 2.54 -19.76
C GLU A 78 -38.83 1.79 -18.66
N GLU A 79 -38.23 0.64 -19.00
CA GLU A 79 -37.40 -0.14 -18.08
C GLU A 79 -36.14 0.63 -17.66
N TYR A 80 -35.51 1.36 -18.58
CA TYR A 80 -34.35 2.20 -18.26
C TYR A 80 -34.70 3.30 -17.24
N GLU A 81 -35.83 4.00 -17.42
CA GLU A 81 -36.23 5.05 -16.49
C GLU A 81 -36.64 4.53 -15.11
N ALA A 82 -37.29 3.36 -15.05
CA ALA A 82 -37.64 2.72 -13.79
C ALA A 82 -36.39 2.36 -12.96
N ILE A 83 -35.42 1.69 -13.59
CA ILE A 83 -34.18 1.28 -12.92
C ILE A 83 -33.31 2.49 -12.56
N LYS A 84 -33.28 3.52 -13.42
CA LYS A 84 -32.55 4.76 -13.13
C LYS A 84 -33.11 5.50 -11.92
N LYS A 85 -34.43 5.50 -11.72
CA LYS A 85 -35.08 6.10 -10.54
C LYS A 85 -34.86 5.30 -9.26
N ASP A 86 -34.69 3.98 -9.38
CA ASP A 86 -34.43 3.08 -8.25
C ASP A 86 -32.95 3.12 -7.79
N LEU A 87 -32.03 3.43 -8.71
CA LEU A 87 -30.57 3.52 -8.46
C LEU A 87 -30.08 4.93 -8.04
N LEU A 88 -30.93 5.96 -8.15
CA LEU A 88 -30.66 7.34 -7.74
C LEU A 88 -31.10 7.59 -6.30
#